data_AF-B1V7Y6-F1
#
_entry.id   AF-B1V7Y6-F1
#
_cell.length_a   1.000
_cell.length_b   1.000
_cell.length_c   1.000
_cell.angle_alpha   90.00
_cell.angle_beta   90.00
_cell.angle_gamma   90.00
#
_symmetry.space_group_name_H-M   'P 1'
#
loop_
_entity.id
_entity.type
_entity.pdbx_description
1 polymer ?
#
loop_
_entity_poly.entity_id
_entity_poly.type
_entity_poly.pdbx_seq_one_letter_code
_entity_poly.pdbx_strand_id
1 'polypeptide(L)'
;MLEETSFSNIIENSSNKINYLIDKGGDNMKKYKLDNEISEKIRKHELWLESNKRDGERLNLEGRDLRGIRFLNVNLKEANFKNSDLEGAIFFANLTGANLEGTNLKDTKFIGSNIKDIIIEPNKLERINLEINEELEFHNKMNKTLKSNNKENNKSKENNYEMEF
;
A
#
# COMPACT_ATOMS: atom_id res chain seq x y z
N MET A 1 23.46 1.69 42.70
CA MET A 1 23.17 2.67 41.64
C MET A 1 23.87 2.19 40.39
N LEU A 2 23.18 1.39 39.58
CA LEU A 2 23.65 0.94 38.28
C LEU A 2 22.85 1.71 37.22
N GLU A 3 23.61 2.44 36.43
CA GLU A 3 23.40 3.06 35.13
C GLU A 3 21.97 3.17 34.54
N GLU A 4 21.52 4.42 34.36
CA GLU A 4 20.43 4.83 33.48
C GLU A 4 20.83 4.76 32.00
N THR A 5 21.22 3.59 31.50
CA THR A 5 21.56 3.35 30.08
C THR A 5 20.67 2.26 29.48
N SER A 6 19.36 2.37 29.70
CA SER A 6 18.38 1.52 29.01
C SER A 6 17.16 2.33 28.57
N PHE A 7 16.69 2.06 27.35
CA PHE A 7 15.46 2.49 26.68
C PHE A 7 15.46 3.69 25.72
N SER A 8 16.41 4.63 25.77
CA SER A 8 16.40 5.79 24.84
C SER A 8 17.06 5.53 23.48
N ASN A 9 18.02 4.59 23.36
CA ASN A 9 18.84 4.43 22.16
C ASN A 9 18.40 3.32 21.17
N ILE A 10 17.26 2.65 21.40
CA ILE A 10 16.75 1.60 20.49
C ILE A 10 15.61 2.11 19.60
N ILE A 11 14.95 3.21 19.96
CA ILE A 11 13.80 3.76 19.20
C ILE A 11 14.26 4.76 18.12
N GLU A 12 15.52 5.19 18.14
CA GLU A 12 16.03 6.28 17.30
C GLU A 12 16.52 5.87 15.89
N ASN A 13 16.57 4.58 15.56
CA ASN A 13 17.14 4.13 14.28
C ASN A 13 16.14 3.32 13.45
N SER A 14 15.37 4.02 12.58
CA SER A 14 15.35 3.79 11.11
C SER A 14 13.98 3.97 10.43
N SER A 15 12.86 3.55 11.03
CA SER A 15 11.60 3.39 10.26
C SER A 15 10.63 4.58 10.35
N ASN A 16 10.58 5.29 11.48
CA ASN A 16 9.58 6.36 11.70
C ASN A 16 9.96 7.70 11.07
N LYS A 17 11.20 7.86 10.57
CA LYS A 17 11.71 9.14 10.05
C LYS A 17 11.74 9.20 8.52
N ILE A 18 11.68 8.08 7.81
CA ILE A 18 11.86 8.05 6.34
C ILE A 18 10.54 8.17 5.57
N ASN A 19 9.43 7.58 6.03
CA ASN A 19 8.15 7.66 5.30
C ASN A 19 7.36 8.96 5.52
N TYR A 20 7.68 9.74 6.54
CA TYR A 20 7.11 11.06 6.76
C TYR A 20 7.77 12.16 5.89
N LEU A 21 8.98 11.91 5.35
CA LEU A 21 9.79 12.90 4.63
C LEU A 21 9.48 13.05 3.12
N ILE A 22 8.49 12.34 2.57
CA ILE A 22 7.94 12.66 1.23
C ILE A 22 6.91 13.81 1.31
N ASP A 23 6.70 14.40 2.49
CA ASP A 23 5.82 15.57 2.70
C ASP A 23 6.44 16.93 2.28
N LYS A 24 7.64 16.95 1.67
CA LYS A 24 8.29 18.22 1.23
C LYS A 24 8.75 18.26 -0.24
N GLY A 25 8.06 17.57 -1.14
CA GLY A 25 8.41 17.51 -2.56
C GLY A 25 7.30 17.87 -3.54
N GLY A 26 7.00 19.16 -3.69
CA GLY A 26 6.45 19.73 -4.93
C GLY A 26 4.92 19.75 -5.06
N ASP A 27 4.42 20.92 -5.46
CA ASP A 27 3.02 21.37 -5.61
C ASP A 27 2.08 20.53 -6.52
N ASN A 28 2.39 19.26 -6.82
CA ASN A 28 1.56 18.38 -7.66
C ASN A 28 0.81 17.26 -6.90
N MET A 29 0.94 17.14 -5.56
CA MET A 29 0.26 16.10 -4.76
C MET A 29 -0.99 16.57 -3.98
N LYS A 30 -1.43 17.83 -4.13
CA LYS A 30 -2.64 18.37 -3.48
C LYS A 30 -3.96 17.73 -3.93
N LYS A 31 -3.95 16.76 -4.87
CA LYS A 31 -5.19 16.19 -5.41
C LYS A 31 -5.85 15.14 -4.48
N TYR A 32 -5.11 14.50 -3.57
CA TYR A 32 -5.66 13.48 -2.65
C TYR A 32 -4.86 13.42 -1.34
N LYS A 33 -5.01 14.45 -0.50
CA LYS A 33 -4.50 14.45 0.89
C LYS A 33 -5.49 13.64 1.74
N LEU A 34 -5.05 12.61 2.46
CA LEU A 34 -5.88 12.06 3.54
C LEU A 34 -6.21 13.23 4.47
N ASP A 35 -7.46 13.33 4.90
CA ASP A 35 -7.86 14.34 5.88
C ASP A 35 -6.91 14.27 7.10
N ASN A 36 -6.61 15.42 7.69
CA ASN A 36 -5.75 15.51 8.87
C ASN A 36 -6.27 14.60 10.00
N GLU A 37 -7.61 14.43 10.13
CA GLU A 37 -8.20 13.49 11.09
C GLU A 37 -7.80 12.03 10.79
N ILE A 38 -7.96 11.58 9.55
CA ILE A 38 -7.68 10.19 9.15
C ILE A 38 -6.17 9.91 9.26
N SER A 39 -5.35 10.87 8.87
CA SER A 39 -3.89 10.76 8.96
C SER A 39 -3.41 10.56 10.40
N GLU A 40 -3.98 11.32 11.35
CA GLU A 40 -3.65 11.17 12.77
C GLU A 40 -4.15 9.83 13.34
N LYS A 41 -5.32 9.36 12.91
CA LYS A 41 -5.82 8.03 13.29
C LYS A 41 -4.92 6.91 12.78
N ILE A 42 -4.38 7.03 11.56
CA ILE A 42 -3.41 6.06 11.03
C ILE A 42 -2.12 6.08 11.85
N ARG A 43 -1.59 7.26 12.20
CA ARG A 43 -0.38 7.37 13.04
C ARG A 43 -0.55 6.67 14.39
N LYS A 44 -1.71 6.87 15.04
CA LYS A 44 -2.04 6.17 16.29
C LYS A 44 -2.16 4.66 16.11
N HIS A 45 -2.62 4.21 14.94
CA HIS A 45 -2.74 2.79 14.61
C HIS A 45 -1.40 2.12 14.36
N GLU A 46 -0.47 2.79 13.68
CA GLU A 46 0.88 2.28 13.46
C GLU A 46 1.62 2.16 14.79
N LEU A 47 1.50 3.16 15.67
CA LEU A 47 2.01 3.06 17.04
C LEU A 47 1.39 1.88 17.81
N TRP A 48 0.10 1.61 17.61
CA TRP A 48 -0.59 0.45 18.19
C TRP A 48 -0.05 -0.88 17.69
N LEU A 49 0.31 -0.97 16.41
CA LEU A 49 0.97 -2.16 15.87
C LEU A 49 2.40 -2.30 16.40
N GLU A 50 3.19 -1.23 16.38
CA GLU A 50 4.59 -1.20 16.79
C GLU A 50 4.79 -1.51 18.28
N SER A 51 3.89 -0.99 19.13
CA SER A 51 3.94 -1.17 20.58
C SER A 51 3.45 -2.55 21.04
N ASN A 52 3.17 -3.48 20.12
CA ASN A 52 2.47 -4.73 20.40
C ASN A 52 1.15 -4.49 21.16
N LYS A 53 0.35 -3.53 20.67
CA LYS A 53 -0.99 -3.19 21.15
C LYS A 53 -1.03 -2.52 22.53
N ARG A 54 0.07 -1.93 22.99
CA ARG A 54 0.17 -1.28 24.31
C ARG A 54 -0.13 0.22 24.28
N ASP A 55 0.28 0.90 23.21
CA ASP A 55 0.18 2.36 23.05
C ASP A 55 -0.43 2.73 21.70
N GLY A 56 -1.17 3.84 21.62
CA GLY A 56 -1.91 4.21 20.40
C GLY A 56 -3.30 3.56 20.35
N GLU A 57 -3.93 3.58 19.18
CA GLU A 57 -5.32 3.15 19.00
C GLU A 57 -5.46 2.37 17.69
N ARG A 58 -6.10 1.20 17.73
CA ARG A 58 -6.48 0.45 16.52
C ARG A 58 -7.34 1.34 15.61
N LEU A 59 -7.01 1.40 14.32
CA LEU A 59 -7.76 2.21 13.37
C LEU A 59 -9.20 1.72 13.26
N ASN A 60 -10.14 2.60 13.60
CA ASN A 60 -11.56 2.38 13.37
C ASN A 60 -12.12 3.50 12.48
N LEU A 61 -12.53 3.12 11.28
CA LEU A 61 -13.17 3.97 10.29
C LEU A 61 -14.56 3.44 9.91
N GLU A 62 -15.18 2.61 10.76
CA GLU A 62 -16.51 2.05 10.51
C GLU A 62 -17.54 3.12 10.12
N GLY A 63 -18.28 2.84 9.05
CA GLY A 63 -19.35 3.69 8.54
C GLY A 63 -18.91 5.04 7.95
N ARG A 64 -17.61 5.25 7.72
CA ARG A 64 -17.10 6.52 7.19
C ARG A 64 -17.25 6.61 5.67
N ASP A 65 -17.43 7.83 5.17
CA ASP A 65 -17.26 8.17 3.75
C ASP A 65 -15.77 8.32 3.46
N LEU A 66 -15.21 7.38 2.71
CA LEU A 66 -13.80 7.29 2.35
C LEU A 66 -13.62 7.26 0.82
N ARG A 67 -14.62 7.75 0.08
CA ARG A 67 -14.63 7.71 -1.38
C ARG A 67 -13.43 8.43 -1.98
N GLY A 68 -12.77 7.80 -2.94
CA GLY A 68 -11.62 8.35 -3.64
C GLY A 68 -10.36 8.55 -2.79
N ILE A 69 -10.34 8.11 -1.53
CA ILE A 69 -9.16 8.25 -0.66
C ILE A 69 -8.03 7.33 -1.14
N ARG A 70 -6.79 7.78 -1.00
CA ARG A 70 -5.59 7.04 -1.40
C ARG A 70 -4.77 6.64 -0.18
N PHE A 71 -4.92 5.41 0.28
CA PHE A 71 -4.12 4.82 1.36
C PHE A 71 -2.80 4.30 0.80
N LEU A 72 -1.80 5.17 0.72
CA LEU A 72 -0.51 4.88 0.08
C LEU A 72 0.58 4.60 1.14
N ASN A 73 1.18 3.42 1.05
CA ASN A 73 2.32 2.99 1.86
C ASN A 73 2.08 3.04 3.38
N VAL A 74 0.87 2.64 3.80
CA VAL A 74 0.44 2.64 5.22
C VAL A 74 0.25 1.22 5.73
N ASN A 75 0.47 1.01 7.03
CA ASN A 75 0.18 -0.24 7.70
C ASN A 75 -1.21 -0.20 8.35
N LEU A 76 -2.19 -0.84 7.71
CA LEU A 76 -3.59 -0.92 8.11
C LEU A 76 -3.96 -2.33 8.60
N LYS A 77 -2.95 -3.07 9.11
CA LYS A 77 -3.14 -4.43 9.62
C LYS A 77 -4.18 -4.42 10.74
N GLU A 78 -5.15 -5.33 10.65
CA GLU A 78 -6.27 -5.41 11.58
C GLU A 78 -7.16 -4.15 11.61
N ALA A 79 -7.06 -3.18 10.68
CA ALA A 79 -7.94 -1.99 10.71
C ALA A 79 -9.43 -2.34 10.51
N ASN A 80 -10.33 -1.54 11.08
CA ASN A 80 -11.79 -1.69 10.89
C ASN A 80 -12.33 -0.66 9.88
N PHE A 81 -12.79 -1.15 8.73
CA PHE A 81 -13.47 -0.37 7.70
C PHE A 81 -14.94 -0.79 7.54
N LYS A 82 -15.49 -1.60 8.44
CA LYS A 82 -16.85 -2.15 8.33
C LYS A 82 -17.87 -1.08 7.92
N ASN A 83 -18.76 -1.39 6.98
CA ASN A 83 -19.82 -0.50 6.49
C ASN A 83 -19.35 0.86 5.90
N SER A 84 -18.06 1.03 5.62
CA SER A 84 -17.55 2.28 5.02
C SER A 84 -17.83 2.36 3.53
N ASP A 85 -17.92 3.59 3.01
CA ASP A 85 -17.96 3.82 1.57
C ASP A 85 -16.54 4.01 1.04
N LEU A 86 -16.03 3.03 0.29
CA LEU A 86 -14.68 3.02 -0.29
C LEU A 86 -14.72 3.19 -1.81
N GLU A 87 -15.83 3.70 -2.37
CA GLU A 87 -15.95 3.86 -3.82
C GLU A 87 -14.79 4.69 -4.40
N GLY A 88 -14.09 4.12 -5.38
CA GLY A 88 -12.93 4.76 -6.03
C GLY A 88 -11.68 4.90 -5.14
N ALA A 89 -11.66 4.34 -3.93
CA ALA A 89 -10.49 4.38 -3.07
C ALA A 89 -9.33 3.57 -3.67
N ILE A 90 -8.10 3.96 -3.35
CA ILE A 90 -6.89 3.27 -3.81
C ILE A 90 -6.08 2.85 -2.60
N PHE A 91 -5.80 1.55 -2.50
CA PHE A 91 -4.92 0.98 -1.50
C PHE A 91 -3.60 0.56 -2.13
N PHE A 92 -2.51 1.02 -1.51
CA PHE A 92 -1.16 0.45 -1.62
C PHE A 92 -0.67 0.24 -0.18
N ALA A 93 -1.29 -0.72 0.51
CA ALA A 93 -1.22 -0.82 1.97
C ALA A 93 -1.13 -2.27 2.46
N ASN A 94 -0.68 -2.45 3.70
CA ASN A 94 -0.87 -3.73 4.38
C ASN A 94 -2.26 -3.75 5.03
N LEU A 95 -3.17 -4.58 4.52
CA LEU A 95 -4.53 -4.76 5.03
C LEU A 95 -4.71 -6.12 5.72
N THR A 96 -3.62 -6.78 6.13
CA THR A 96 -3.71 -8.13 6.71
C THR A 96 -4.71 -8.16 7.88
N GLY A 97 -5.71 -9.02 7.83
CA GLY A 97 -6.72 -9.12 8.91
C GLY A 97 -7.67 -7.92 9.02
N ALA A 98 -7.67 -6.99 8.06
CA ALA A 98 -8.58 -5.84 8.09
C ALA A 98 -10.04 -6.28 7.87
N ASN A 99 -10.97 -5.57 8.49
CA ASN A 99 -12.40 -5.81 8.33
C ASN A 99 -13.01 -4.87 7.28
N LEU A 100 -13.44 -5.43 6.16
CA LEU A 100 -14.08 -4.77 5.02
C LEU A 100 -15.54 -5.21 4.84
N GLU A 101 -16.15 -5.91 5.81
CA GLU A 101 -17.55 -6.33 5.76
C GLU A 101 -18.48 -5.13 5.54
N GLY A 102 -19.47 -5.27 4.65
CA GLY A 102 -20.46 -4.23 4.38
C GLY A 102 -19.92 -3.02 3.62
N THR A 103 -18.64 -3.02 3.20
CA THR A 103 -18.07 -1.86 2.46
C THR A 103 -18.61 -1.76 1.03
N ASN A 104 -18.76 -0.53 0.54
CA ASN A 104 -18.93 -0.28 -0.89
C ASN A 104 -17.54 -0.26 -1.56
N LEU A 105 -17.26 -1.26 -2.40
CA LEU A 105 -15.96 -1.42 -3.10
C LEU A 105 -16.04 -1.15 -4.61
N LYS A 106 -17.03 -0.37 -5.04
CA LYS A 106 -17.14 0.03 -6.45
C LYS A 106 -15.91 0.83 -6.85
N ASP A 107 -15.27 0.48 -7.96
CA ASP A 107 -14.06 1.15 -8.48
C ASP A 107 -12.87 1.26 -7.49
N THR A 108 -12.91 0.57 -6.35
CA THR A 108 -11.79 0.49 -5.40
C THR A 108 -10.67 -0.36 -5.96
N LYS A 109 -9.41 0.06 -5.75
CA LYS A 109 -8.23 -0.65 -6.23
C LYS A 109 -7.32 -1.10 -5.09
N PHE A 110 -6.85 -2.35 -5.13
CA PHE A 110 -5.95 -2.95 -4.14
C PHE A 110 -4.53 -3.16 -4.66
N ILE A 111 -4.02 -2.20 -5.43
CA ILE A 111 -2.73 -2.27 -6.14
C ILE A 111 -1.60 -2.55 -5.15
N GLY A 112 -0.86 -3.64 -5.33
CA GLY A 112 0.28 -4.01 -4.48
C GLY A 112 -0.04 -4.17 -2.98
N SER A 113 -1.31 -4.27 -2.62
CA SER A 113 -1.74 -4.36 -1.22
C SER A 113 -1.66 -5.80 -0.71
N ASN A 114 -1.31 -5.95 0.57
CA ASN A 114 -1.40 -7.25 1.23
C ASN A 114 -2.80 -7.40 1.84
N ILE A 115 -3.65 -8.21 1.20
CA ILE A 115 -5.03 -8.47 1.60
C ILE A 115 -5.22 -9.83 2.29
N LYS A 116 -4.14 -10.41 2.84
CA LYS A 116 -4.23 -11.71 3.51
C LYS A 116 -5.20 -11.64 4.70
N ASP A 117 -6.02 -12.66 4.89
CA ASP A 117 -6.93 -12.81 6.03
C ASP A 117 -7.94 -11.64 6.19
N ILE A 118 -8.22 -10.86 5.14
CA ILE A 118 -9.26 -9.83 5.22
C ILE A 118 -10.63 -10.46 5.51
N ILE A 119 -11.42 -9.77 6.33
CA ILE A 119 -12.80 -10.14 6.62
C ILE A 119 -13.69 -9.39 5.64
N ILE A 120 -14.31 -10.11 4.70
CA ILE A 120 -15.14 -9.54 3.64
C ILE A 120 -16.13 -10.61 3.13
N GLU A 121 -17.19 -10.19 2.44
CA GLU A 121 -18.10 -11.11 1.78
C GLU A 121 -17.39 -11.93 0.67
N PRO A 122 -17.60 -13.26 0.59
CA PRO A 122 -16.87 -14.14 -0.33
C PRO A 122 -16.91 -13.71 -1.80
N ASN A 123 -18.04 -13.21 -2.27
CA ASN A 123 -18.23 -12.74 -3.65
C ASN A 123 -17.39 -11.48 -3.95
N LYS A 124 -17.18 -10.61 -2.98
CA LYS A 124 -16.30 -9.43 -3.16
C LYS A 124 -14.83 -9.85 -3.13
N LEU A 125 -14.45 -10.82 -2.30
CA LEU A 125 -13.08 -11.36 -2.27
C LEU A 125 -12.69 -11.96 -3.63
N GLU A 126 -13.58 -12.74 -4.24
CA GLU A 126 -13.35 -13.31 -5.57
C GLU A 126 -13.09 -12.22 -6.62
N ARG A 127 -13.90 -11.16 -6.63
CA ARG A 127 -13.70 -10.00 -7.52
C ARG A 127 -12.33 -9.33 -7.31
N ILE A 128 -11.91 -9.11 -6.07
CA ILE A 128 -10.60 -8.50 -5.77
C ILE A 128 -9.45 -9.40 -6.26
N ASN A 129 -9.56 -10.71 -6.04
CA ASN A 129 -8.53 -11.65 -6.50
C ASN A 129 -8.42 -11.69 -8.03
N LEU A 130 -9.54 -11.62 -8.74
CA LEU A 130 -9.55 -11.52 -10.21
C LEU A 130 -8.86 -10.24 -10.69
N GLU A 131 -9.19 -9.09 -10.09
CA GLU A 131 -8.56 -7.80 -10.43
C GLU A 131 -7.03 -7.84 -10.25
N ILE A 132 -6.56 -8.36 -9.12
CA ILE A 132 -5.12 -8.48 -8.83
C ILE A 132 -4.44 -9.42 -9.83
N ASN A 133 -5.08 -10.55 -10.17
CA ASN A 133 -4.52 -11.50 -11.12
C ASN A 133 -4.44 -10.91 -12.54
N GLU A 134 -5.48 -10.20 -12.99
CA GLU A 134 -5.47 -9.51 -14.29
C GLU A 134 -4.35 -8.45 -14.36
N GLU A 135 -4.15 -7.69 -13.28
CA GLU A 135 -3.05 -6.73 -13.18
C GLU A 135 -1.68 -7.44 -13.27
N LEU A 136 -1.49 -8.55 -12.56
CA LEU A 136 -0.25 -9.34 -12.61
C LEU A 136 0.01 -9.94 -14.00
N GLU A 137 -1.01 -10.49 -14.65
CA GLU A 137 -0.91 -11.06 -15.99
C GLU A 137 -0.53 -9.99 -17.02
N PHE A 138 -1.16 -8.82 -16.93
CA PHE A 138 -0.83 -7.68 -17.79
C PHE A 138 0.65 -7.27 -17.63
N HIS A 139 1.13 -7.11 -16.40
CA HIS A 139 2.53 -6.78 -16.12
C HIS A 139 3.50 -7.86 -16.61
N ASN A 140 3.18 -9.14 -16.42
CA ASN A 140 4.01 -10.25 -16.88
C ASN A 140 4.10 -10.30 -18.40
N LYS A 141 2.98 -10.08 -19.10
CA LYS A 141 2.94 -10.01 -20.57
C LYS A 141 3.80 -8.86 -21.09
N MET A 142 3.67 -7.68 -20.51
CA MET A 142 4.48 -6.51 -20.88
C MET A 142 5.98 -6.75 -20.64
N ASN A 143 6.36 -7.32 -19.49
CA ASN A 143 7.74 -7.65 -19.19
C ASN A 143 8.33 -8.66 -20.18
N LYS A 144 7.54 -9.64 -20.63
CA LYS A 144 7.95 -10.60 -21.66
C LYS A 144 8.21 -9.89 -23.00
N THR A 145 7.32 -8.99 -23.42
CA THR A 145 7.46 -8.18 -24.64
C THR A 145 8.67 -7.25 -24.61
N LEU A 146 8.93 -6.60 -23.47
CA LEU A 146 10.13 -5.76 -23.31
C LEU A 146 11.42 -6.58 -23.39
N LYS A 147 11.45 -7.77 -22.79
CA LYS A 147 12.61 -8.68 -22.85
C LYS A 147 12.85 -9.23 -24.26
N SER A 148 11.81 -9.53 -25.04
CA SER A 148 11.98 -9.96 -26.44
C SER A 148 12.55 -8.83 -27.30
N ASN A 149 12.03 -7.62 -27.16
CA ASN A 149 12.49 -6.46 -27.93
C ASN A 149 13.95 -6.11 -27.63
N ASN A 150 14.39 -6.22 -26.37
CA ASN A 150 15.80 -6.01 -26.02
C ASN A 150 16.74 -7.09 -26.57
N LYS A 151 16.28 -8.35 -26.67
CA LYS A 151 17.06 -9.42 -27.32
C LYS A 151 17.22 -9.18 -28.82
N GLU A 152 16.16 -8.77 -29.51
CA GLU A 152 16.20 -8.45 -30.95
C GLU A 152 17.07 -7.22 -31.24
N ASN A 153 17.01 -6.19 -30.39
CA ASN A 153 17.85 -4.99 -30.49
C ASN A 153 19.34 -5.27 -30.24
N ASN A 154 19.68 -6.26 -29.40
CA ASN A 154 21.08 -6.65 -29.18
C ASN A 154 21.60 -7.53 -30.33
N LYS A 155 20.78 -8.43 -30.86
CA LYS A 155 21.15 -9.30 -32.00
C LYS A 155 21.33 -8.51 -33.31
N SER A 156 20.52 -7.47 -33.52
CA SER A 156 20.67 -6.54 -34.65
C SER A 156 21.89 -5.62 -34.51
N LYS A 157 22.32 -5.31 -33.29
CA LYS A 157 23.58 -4.60 -33.05
C LYS A 157 24.81 -5.48 -33.28
N GLU A 158 24.79 -6.74 -32.86
CA GLU A 158 25.90 -7.69 -33.11
C GLU A 158 26.08 -7.99 -34.61
N ASN A 159 24.99 -8.13 -35.36
CA ASN A 159 25.06 -8.34 -36.82
C ASN A 159 25.50 -7.12 -37.63
N ASN A 160 25.59 -5.92 -37.03
CA ASN A 160 26.09 -4.72 -37.71
C ASN A 160 27.60 -4.50 -37.55
N TYR A 161 28.31 -5.31 -36.74
CA TYR A 161 29.76 -5.25 -36.61
C TYR A 161 30.51 -6.31 -37.44
N GLU A 162 29.82 -7.20 -38.15
CA GLU A 162 30.42 -8.23 -39.02
C GLU A 162 30.44 -7.86 -40.53
N MET A 163 30.13 -6.61 -40.89
CA MET A 163 30.12 -6.13 -42.30
C MET A 163 30.97 -4.87 -42.56
N GLU A 164 32.11 -4.72 -41.90
CA GLU A 164 33.15 -3.79 -42.34
C GLU A 164 34.46 -4.56 -42.56
N PHE A 165 34.94 -4.53 -43.81
CA PHE A 165 36.11 -5.22 -44.35
C PHE A 165 37.44 -4.68 -43.82
#